data_AF-A0A938Q2N9-F1
#
_entry.id   AF-A0A938Q2N9-F1
#
_cell.length_a   1.000
_cell.length_b   1.000
_cell.length_c   1.000
_cell.angle_alpha   90.00
_cell.angle_beta   90.00
_cell.angle_gamma   90.00
#
_symmetry.space_group_name_H-M   'P 1'
#
loop_
_entity.id
_entity.type
_entity.pdbx_description
1 polymer ?
#
loop_
_entity_poly.entity_id
_entity_poly.type
_entity_poly.pdbx_seq_one_letter_code
_entity_poly.pdbx_strand_id
1 'polypeptide(L)' 'MAKAIDFESDDDLPAEIDFSKGVLGKFYRPNAKLNLPIYLDEPVQQFLATIAARKGVQISDIANDLLKKDIAIFESFKQ' A
#
# COMPACT_ATOMS: atom_id res chain seq x y z
N MET A 1 -31.94 -25.48 -35.98
CA MET A 1 -32.24 -25.01 -34.62
C MET A 1 -30.94 -24.94 -33.86
N ALA A 2 -30.59 -23.77 -33.34
CA ALA A 2 -29.26 -23.44 -32.84
C ALA A 2 -28.91 -24.26 -31.59
N LYS A 3 -27.68 -24.78 -31.58
CA LYS A 3 -27.06 -25.48 -30.45
C LYS A 3 -26.75 -24.43 -29.38
N ALA A 4 -27.23 -24.65 -28.16
CA ALA A 4 -26.86 -23.85 -27.00
C ALA A 4 -25.33 -23.94 -26.82
N ILE A 5 -24.69 -22.78 -26.75
CA ILE A 5 -23.28 -22.66 -26.42
C ILE A 5 -23.25 -22.64 -24.90
N ASP A 6 -22.78 -23.73 -24.30
CA ASP A 6 -22.49 -23.76 -22.87
C ASP A 6 -21.34 -22.78 -22.63
N PHE A 7 -21.65 -21.65 -21.99
CA PHE A 7 -20.64 -20.74 -21.44
C PHE A 7 -20.07 -21.43 -20.21
N GLU A 8 -18.94 -22.13 -20.36
CA GLU A 8 -18.09 -22.44 -19.21
C GLU A 8 -17.55 -21.11 -18.68
N SER A 9 -18.14 -20.64 -17.59
CA SER A 9 -17.62 -19.52 -16.82
C SER A 9 -16.32 -19.97 -16.17
N ASP A 10 -15.20 -19.59 -16.79
CA ASP A 10 -13.82 -19.80 -16.32
C ASP A 10 -13.48 -18.87 -15.14
N ASP A 11 -14.44 -18.68 -14.22
CA ASP A 11 -14.27 -17.91 -13.01
C ASP A 11 -14.14 -18.92 -11.85
N ASP A 12 -12.93 -19.05 -11.29
CA ASP A 12 -12.59 -19.80 -10.06
C ASP A 12 -13.33 -19.28 -8.79
N LEU A 13 -14.38 -18.47 -8.97
CA LEU A 13 -15.18 -17.89 -7.92
C LEU A 13 -16.49 -18.69 -7.78
N PRO A 14 -16.77 -19.24 -6.59
CA PRO A 14 -18.01 -19.98 -6.38
C PRO A 14 -19.23 -19.07 -6.55
N ALA A 15 -20.31 -19.63 -7.10
CA ALA A 15 -21.58 -18.91 -7.29
C ALA A 15 -22.21 -18.40 -5.98
N GLU A 16 -21.86 -19.03 -4.84
CA GLU A 16 -22.31 -18.64 -3.51
C GLU A 16 -21.16 -18.76 -2.50
N ILE A 17 -21.03 -17.76 -1.62
CA ILE A 17 -20.04 -17.73 -0.55
C ILE A 17 -20.77 -17.86 0.79
N ASP A 18 -20.48 -18.93 1.54
CA ASP A 18 -21.03 -19.16 2.88
C ASP A 18 -20.30 -18.31 3.95
N PHE A 19 -21.03 -17.35 4.54
CA PHE A 19 -20.56 -16.49 5.62
C PHE A 19 -21.04 -16.92 7.02
N SER A 20 -21.64 -18.10 7.19
CA SER A 20 -22.22 -18.58 8.46
C SER A 20 -21.25 -18.59 9.64
N LYS A 21 -19.94 -18.70 9.38
CA LYS A 21 -18.86 -18.68 10.39
C LYS A 21 -18.17 -17.31 10.52
N GLY A 22 -18.68 -16.30 9.83
CA GLY A 22 -18.14 -14.94 9.84
C GLY A 22 -18.27 -14.29 11.22
N VAL A 23 -17.20 -13.63 11.67
CA VAL A 23 -17.21 -12.85 12.92
C VAL A 23 -17.13 -11.38 12.57
N LEU A 24 -18.20 -10.64 12.90
CA LEU A 24 -18.25 -9.18 12.80
C LEU A 24 -17.11 -8.57 13.64
N GLY A 25 -16.32 -7.68 13.02
CA GLY A 25 -15.25 -6.99 13.72
C GLY A 25 -14.04 -7.86 14.06
N LYS A 26 -13.81 -9.01 13.39
CA LYS A 26 -12.61 -9.85 13.60
C LYS A 26 -11.28 -9.07 13.57
N PHE A 27 -11.19 -8.05 12.72
CA PHE A 27 -10.03 -7.17 12.60
C PHE A 27 -10.19 -5.82 13.31
N TYR A 28 -11.36 -5.55 13.89
CA TYR A 28 -11.60 -4.33 14.64
C TYR A 28 -10.83 -4.39 15.96
N ARG A 29 -10.08 -3.33 16.23
CA ARG A 29 -9.34 -3.16 17.47
C ARG A 29 -9.66 -1.76 18.00
N PRO A 30 -10.34 -1.64 19.16
CA PRO A 30 -10.56 -0.34 19.80
C PRO A 30 -9.23 0.40 19.97
N ASN A 31 -9.19 1.69 19.64
CA ASN A 31 -8.01 2.54 19.76
C ASN A 31 -6.78 2.08 18.94
N ALA A 32 -6.99 1.32 17.87
CA ALA A 32 -5.89 0.95 16.97
C ALA A 32 -5.24 2.20 16.36
N LYS A 33 -3.92 2.31 16.51
CA LYS A 33 -3.11 3.25 15.72
C LYS A 33 -2.66 2.52 14.46
N LEU A 34 -3.14 2.98 13.31
CA LEU A 34 -2.72 2.48 12.02
C LEU A 34 -1.61 3.38 11.49
N ASN A 35 -0.40 2.84 11.39
CA ASN A 35 0.70 3.48 10.68
C ASN A 35 0.60 3.03 9.22
N LEU A 36 -0.15 3.77 8.40
CA LEU A 36 -0.33 3.44 7.01
C LEU A 36 0.98 3.70 6.22
N PRO A 37 1.35 2.81 5.29
CA PRO A 37 2.47 3.06 4.40
C PRO A 37 2.17 4.29 3.54
N ILE A 38 3.17 5.15 3.37
CA ILE A 38 3.12 6.26 2.43
C ILE A 38 3.72 5.76 1.12
N TYR A 39 2.92 5.73 0.08
CA TYR A 39 3.39 5.38 -1.26
C TYR A 39 4.08 6.57 -1.90
N LEU A 40 5.20 6.29 -2.55
CA LEU A 40 5.91 7.25 -3.39
C LEU A 40 5.49 7.02 -4.83
N ASP A 41 5.43 8.09 -5.60
CA ASP A 41 5.28 7.98 -7.04
C ASP A 41 6.46 7.18 -7.62
N GLU A 42 6.20 6.40 -8.66
CA GLU A 42 7.19 5.49 -9.26
C GLU A 42 8.53 6.18 -9.60
N PRO A 43 8.54 7.38 -10.23
CA PRO A 43 9.81 8.06 -10.52
C PRO A 43 10.59 8.45 -9.27
N VAL A 44 9.88 8.86 -8.21
CA VAL A 44 10.49 9.23 -6.91
C VAL A 44 11.09 7.98 -6.26
N GLN A 45 10.34 6.88 -6.26
CA GLN A 45 10.81 5.62 -5.71
C GLN A 45 12.07 5.11 -6.42
N GLN A 46 12.10 5.13 -7.75
CA GLN A 46 13.27 4.70 -8.54
C GLN A 46 14.52 5.57 -8.26
N PHE A 47 14.33 6.88 -8.15
CA PHE A 47 15.41 7.80 -7.82
C PHE A 47 16.00 7.52 -6.43
N LEU A 48 15.14 7.41 -5.41
CA LEU A 48 15.59 7.12 -4.04
C LEU A 48 16.22 5.73 -3.93
N ALA A 49 15.69 4.72 -4.64
CA ALA A 49 16.27 3.38 -4.72
C ALA A 49 17.71 3.40 -5.25
N THR A 50 17.96 4.20 -6.29
CA THR A 50 19.31 4.35 -6.87
C THR A 50 20.30 4.94 -5.85
N ILE A 51 19.87 5.94 -5.07
CA ILE A 51 20.71 6.56 -4.04
C ILE A 51 20.95 5.58 -2.87
N ALA A 52 19.89 4.90 -2.43
CA ALA A 52 19.95 3.93 -1.34
C ALA A 52 20.92 2.79 -1.68
N ALA A 53 20.84 2.25 -2.90
CA ALA A 53 21.75 1.20 -3.39
C ALA A 53 23.22 1.66 -3.39
N ARG A 54 23.50 2.88 -3.85
CA ARG A 54 24.87 3.44 -3.86
C ARG A 54 25.43 3.63 -2.45
N LYS A 55 24.57 3.92 -1.48
CA LYS A 55 24.94 4.15 -0.07
C LYS A 55 24.89 2.89 0.80
N GLY A 56 24.32 1.79 0.31
CA GLY A 56 24.13 0.57 1.08
C GLY A 56 23.16 0.72 2.26
N VAL A 57 22.14 1.58 2.13
CA VAL A 57 21.12 1.84 3.17
C VAL A 57 19.71 1.57 2.63
N GLN A 58 18.69 1.61 3.49
CA GLN A 58 17.32 1.41 3.05
C GLN A 58 16.73 2.68 2.42
N ILE A 59 15.79 2.51 1.48
CA ILE A 59 15.06 3.63 0.85
C ILE A 59 14.35 4.48 1.91
N SER A 60 13.79 3.83 2.93
CA SER A 60 13.12 4.49 4.06
C SER A 60 14.04 5.45 4.80
N ASP A 61 15.33 5.14 4.93
CA ASP A 61 16.28 5.98 5.65
C ASP A 61 16.53 7.27 4.86
N ILE A 62 16.75 7.14 3.55
CA ILE A 62 16.91 8.29 2.65
C ILE A 62 15.65 9.16 2.60
N ALA A 63 14.47 8.55 2.48
CA ALA A 63 13.21 9.27 2.43
C ALA A 63 12.95 10.05 3.73
N ASN A 64 13.18 9.43 4.89
CA ASN A 64 13.01 10.11 6.18
C ASN A 64 14.01 11.25 6.36
N ASP A 65 15.27 11.07 5.97
CA ASP A 65 16.27 12.12 6.08
C ASP A 65 15.98 13.33 5.19
N LEU A 66 15.44 13.10 3.98
CA LEU A 66 14.98 14.17 3.10
C LEU A 66 13.80 14.93 3.73
N LEU A 67 12.76 14.20 4.17
CA LEU A 67 11.58 14.80 4.79
C LEU A 67 11.90 15.59 6.06
N LYS A 68 12.81 15.11 6.91
CA LYS A 68 13.25 15.84 8.11
C LYS A 68 13.92 17.17 7.77
N LYS A 69 14.73 17.20 6.71
CA LYS A 69 15.38 18.44 6.24
C LYS A 69 14.35 19.43 5.72
N ASP A 70 13.39 18.96 4.93
CA ASP A 70 12.32 19.80 4.40
C ASP A 70 11.46 20.37 5.54
N ILE A 71 11.09 19.56 6.53
CA ILE A 71 10.38 20.01 7.74
C ILE A 71 11.18 21.11 8.46
N ALA A 72 12.49 20.90 8.67
CA ALA A 72 13.33 21.90 9.34
C ALA A 72 13.39 23.23 8.57
N ILE A 73 13.44 23.17 7.24
CA ILE A 73 13.39 24.34 6.37
C ILE A 73 12.02 25.04 6.53
N PHE A 74 10.91 24.31 6.47
CA PHE A 74 9.57 24.88 6.64
C PHE A 74 9.38 25.55 8.01
N GLU A 75 9.85 24.94 9.10
CA GLU A 75 9.78 25.53 10.43
C GLU A 75 10.61 26.83 10.51
N SER A 76 11.73 26.92 9.78
CA SER A 76 12.56 28.15 9.76
C SER A 76 11.88 29.33 9.06
N PHE A 77 10.98 29.09 8.10
CA PHE A 77 10.22 30.14 7.40
C PHE A 77 8.98 30.61 8.15
N LYS A 78 8.54 29.85 9.16
CA LYS A 78 7.32 30.12 9.94
C LYS A 78 7.58 31.10 11.10
N GLN A 79 8.82 31.57 11.24
CA GLN A 79 9.31 32.41 12.32
C GLN A 79 9.29 33.90 11.95
#